data_AF-A0A0C3BT36-F1
#
_entry.id   AF-A0A0C3BT36-F1
#
_cell.length_a   1.000
_cell.length_b   1.000
_cell.length_c   1.000
_cell.angle_alpha   90.00
_cell.angle_beta   90.00
_cell.angle_gamma   90.00
#
_symmetry.space_group_name_H-M   'P 1'
#
loop_
_entity.id
_entity.type
_entity.pdbx_description
1 polymer ?
#
loop_
_entity_poly.entity_id
_entity_poly.type
_entity_poly.pdbx_seq_one_letter_code
_entity_poly.pdbx_strand_id
1 'polypeptide(L)'
;PRVRSRFLTSDAEDDTAFKGLPFATMTLLSNERFVSPLLAEKKDGSDGKGDGEGEGKRVSKMMLHSAFRMTLPSRYDRDALCVNLHDPSTPGNAIRLLNVHLDSLDSYFRRAFQVHLLDRLLREGGCSGGVIAGDFNAIDPNDRTLVEKHELVDAWVKLHGRTTGCDGATWGVGVELENGLKPGRLDKVVVLGLEPVDIEVLQPGRI
;
A
#
# COMPACT_ATOMS: atom_id res chain seq x y z
N PRO A 1 -2.15 9.84 23.81
CA PRO A 1 -3.62 9.73 24.02
C PRO A 1 -4.49 10.06 22.78
N ARG A 2 -4.22 11.14 22.02
CA ARG A 2 -5.06 11.60 20.88
C ARG A 2 -4.94 10.82 19.56
N VAL A 3 -3.82 10.15 19.30
CA VAL A 3 -3.62 9.39 18.05
C VAL A 3 -4.40 8.07 18.07
N ARG A 4 -4.37 7.35 19.20
CA ARG A 4 -5.05 6.05 19.36
C ARG A 4 -6.59 6.10 19.27
N SER A 5 -7.21 7.28 19.42
CA SER A 5 -8.66 7.44 19.23
C SER A 5 -9.08 7.54 17.77
N ARG A 6 -8.15 7.80 16.84
CA ARG A 6 -8.39 7.95 15.39
C ARG A 6 -7.64 6.93 14.53
N PHE A 7 -6.71 6.20 15.12
CA PHE A 7 -5.85 5.26 14.42
C PHE A 7 -5.73 3.95 15.19
N LEU A 8 -5.86 2.85 14.43
CA LEU A 8 -5.50 1.49 14.82
C LEU A 8 -3.97 1.37 14.74
N THR A 9 -3.37 0.76 15.75
CA THR A 9 -1.92 0.55 15.84
C THR A 9 -1.63 -0.91 16.16
N SER A 10 -0.97 -1.64 15.27
CA SER A 10 -0.59 -3.05 15.49
C SER A 10 0.76 -3.21 16.17
N ASP A 11 1.68 -2.27 15.94
CA ASP A 11 3.10 -2.42 16.30
C ASP A 11 3.50 -1.61 17.55
N ALA A 12 2.51 -0.97 18.19
CA ALA A 12 2.71 -0.04 19.32
C ALA A 12 2.38 -0.63 20.70
N GLU A 13 2.04 -1.93 20.75
CA GLU A 13 1.70 -2.63 22.00
C GLU A 13 2.88 -3.43 22.57
N ASP A 14 3.92 -3.71 21.76
CA ASP A 14 5.14 -4.38 22.21
C ASP A 14 6.32 -3.39 22.21
N ASP A 15 6.87 -3.11 23.40
CA ASP A 15 8.02 -2.23 23.61
C ASP A 15 9.29 -2.74 22.92
N THR A 16 9.32 -4.01 22.46
CA THR A 16 10.44 -4.58 21.69
C THR A 16 10.70 -3.82 20.39
N ALA A 17 9.66 -3.27 19.75
CA ALA A 17 9.77 -2.52 18.51
C ALA A 17 10.47 -1.16 18.68
N PHE A 18 10.65 -0.68 19.92
CA PHE A 18 11.23 0.62 20.24
C PHE A 18 12.55 0.52 21.02
N LYS A 19 12.83 -0.63 21.65
CA LYS A 19 13.96 -0.76 22.56
C LYS A 19 15.28 -1.01 21.81
N GLY A 20 16.19 -0.04 21.89
CA GLY A 20 17.55 -0.16 21.35
C GLY A 20 17.67 0.10 19.84
N LEU A 21 16.59 0.53 19.18
CA LEU A 21 16.61 0.95 17.79
C LEU A 21 16.75 2.48 17.69
N PRO A 22 17.63 3.01 16.83
CA PRO A 22 17.77 4.46 16.65
C PRO A 22 16.52 5.11 16.04
N PHE A 23 15.72 4.32 15.31
CA PHE A 23 14.44 4.70 14.72
C PHE A 23 13.49 3.51 14.82
N ALA A 24 12.24 3.78 15.18
CA ALA A 24 11.18 2.78 15.23
C ALA A 24 10.06 3.16 14.29
N THR A 25 9.53 2.19 13.54
CA THR A 25 8.43 2.41 12.60
C THR A 25 7.14 1.97 13.25
N MET A 26 6.08 2.78 13.12
CA MET A 26 4.76 2.48 13.65
C MET A 26 3.74 2.50 12.51
N THR A 27 2.96 1.43 12.38
CA THR A 27 1.83 1.38 11.46
C THR A 27 0.61 2.07 12.08
N LEU A 28 0.06 3.06 11.37
CA LEU A 28 -1.17 3.76 11.74
C LEU A 28 -2.24 3.53 10.67
N LEU A 29 -3.35 2.87 11.03
CA LEU A 29 -4.50 2.65 10.14
C LEU A 29 -5.69 3.48 10.61
N SER A 30 -6.23 4.36 9.76
CA SER A 30 -7.34 5.26 10.14
C SER A 30 -8.64 4.49 10.44
N ASN A 31 -9.21 4.72 11.61
CA ASN A 31 -10.51 4.13 12.01
C ASN A 31 -11.73 4.80 11.35
N GLU A 32 -11.53 5.94 10.67
CA GLU A 32 -12.59 6.55 9.87
C GLU A 32 -12.88 5.71 8.62
N ARG A 33 -11.84 5.07 8.07
CA ARG A 33 -11.89 4.29 6.82
C ARG A 33 -12.09 2.79 7.04
N PHE A 34 -11.54 2.24 8.11
CA PHE A 34 -11.60 0.81 8.42
C PHE A 34 -12.35 0.52 9.71
N VAL A 35 -13.09 -0.59 9.71
CA VAL A 35 -13.67 -1.16 10.93
C VAL A 35 -12.77 -2.30 11.40
N SER A 36 -12.41 -2.34 12.68
CA SER A 36 -11.67 -3.46 13.26
C SER A 36 -12.54 -4.19 14.29
N PRO A 37 -12.69 -5.52 14.20
CA PRO A 37 -13.34 -6.31 15.24
C PRO A 37 -12.69 -6.12 16.62
N LEU A 38 -11.38 -5.87 16.66
CA LEU A 38 -10.60 -5.64 17.89
C LEU A 38 -11.01 -4.38 18.66
N LEU A 39 -11.73 -3.44 18.02
CA LEU A 39 -12.31 -2.26 18.68
C LEU A 39 -13.78 -2.44 19.08
N ALA A 40 -14.48 -3.42 18.51
CA ALA A 40 -15.90 -3.66 18.79
C ALA A 40 -16.11 -4.22 20.20
N GLU A 41 -15.16 -5.00 20.72
CA GLU A 41 -15.23 -5.58 22.08
C GLU A 41 -15.07 -4.55 23.22
N LYS A 42 -14.79 -3.27 22.91
CA LYS A 42 -14.71 -2.18 23.92
C LYS A 42 -15.98 -1.35 24.06
N LYS A 43 -17.08 -1.74 23.42
CA LYS A 43 -18.37 -1.03 23.46
C LYS A 43 -19.53 -1.91 23.94
N ASP A 44 -19.34 -2.67 25.01
CA ASP A 44 -20.46 -3.15 25.81
C ASP A 44 -20.58 -2.31 27.08
N GLY A 45 -21.61 -1.45 27.11
CA GLY A 45 -21.95 -0.68 28.30
C GLY A 45 -22.66 0.64 28.04
N SER A 46 -23.68 0.70 27.17
CA SER A 46 -24.81 1.62 27.38
C SER A 46 -25.92 1.32 26.36
N ASP A 47 -27.07 0.90 26.88
CA ASP A 47 -28.37 0.96 26.20
C ASP A 47 -28.65 2.35 25.64
N GLY A 48 -29.30 2.40 24.47
CA GLY A 48 -29.66 3.65 23.80
C GLY A 48 -30.47 3.42 22.53
N LYS A 49 -31.77 3.18 22.69
CA LYS A 49 -32.81 3.19 21.67
C LYS A 49 -32.85 4.53 20.93
N GLY A 50 -32.98 4.53 19.61
CA GLY A 50 -33.17 5.75 18.82
C GLY A 50 -33.39 5.47 17.34
N ASP A 51 -34.65 5.60 16.91
CA ASP A 51 -35.13 5.55 15.53
C ASP A 51 -34.58 6.72 14.70
N GLY A 52 -34.45 6.56 13.38
CA GLY A 52 -34.11 7.67 12.49
C GLY A 52 -33.71 7.25 11.08
N GLU A 53 -34.67 7.35 10.17
CA GLU A 53 -34.55 7.16 8.72
C GLU A 53 -33.49 8.06 8.08
N GLY A 54 -32.79 7.50 7.11
CA GLY A 54 -31.85 8.21 6.25
C GLY A 54 -31.24 7.24 5.24
N GLU A 55 -31.86 7.14 4.06
CA GLU A 55 -31.30 6.46 2.88
C GLU A 55 -30.09 7.24 2.33
N GLY A 56 -29.03 7.35 3.12
CA GLY A 56 -27.68 7.57 2.63
C GLY A 56 -27.07 6.21 2.37
N LYS A 57 -26.69 5.91 1.13
CA LYS A 57 -25.98 4.68 0.73
C LYS A 57 -24.86 4.40 1.73
N ARG A 58 -25.12 3.51 2.69
CA ARG A 58 -24.17 3.16 3.75
C ARG A 58 -23.03 2.43 3.06
N VAL A 59 -21.94 3.15 2.78
CA VAL A 59 -20.72 2.53 2.26
C VAL A 59 -20.30 1.50 3.29
N SER A 60 -20.47 0.22 2.96
CA SER A 60 -19.99 -0.88 3.77
C SER A 60 -18.50 -0.68 3.96
N LYS A 61 -18.09 -0.26 5.16
CA LYS A 61 -16.68 -0.06 5.45
C LYS A 61 -15.98 -1.42 5.37
N MET A 62 -14.86 -1.48 4.67
CA MET A 62 -14.01 -2.67 4.69
C MET A 62 -13.55 -2.96 6.13
N MET A 63 -13.55 -4.24 6.49
CA MET A 63 -13.08 -4.72 7.77
C MET A 63 -11.59 -5.00 7.70
N LEU A 64 -10.82 -4.42 8.62
CA LEU A 64 -9.42 -4.77 8.82
C LEU A 64 -9.36 -6.17 9.43
N HIS A 65 -8.74 -7.11 8.72
CA HIS A 65 -8.50 -8.46 9.22
C HIS A 65 -7.15 -8.56 9.93
N SER A 66 -6.07 -8.15 9.26
CA SER A 66 -4.72 -8.14 9.84
C SER A 66 -3.81 -7.11 9.20
N ALA A 67 -2.80 -6.67 9.94
CA ALA A 67 -1.70 -5.84 9.45
C ALA A 67 -0.38 -6.43 9.96
N PHE A 68 0.61 -6.54 9.09
CA PHE A 68 1.93 -7.12 9.41
C PHE A 68 3.00 -6.59 8.45
N ARG A 69 4.27 -6.79 8.78
CA ARG A 69 5.39 -6.45 7.90
C ARG A 69 6.06 -7.73 7.41
N MET A 70 6.43 -7.77 6.14
CA MET A 70 7.25 -8.83 5.56
C MET A 70 8.61 -8.28 5.19
N THR A 71 9.67 -8.78 5.84
CA THR A 71 11.06 -8.45 5.45
C THR A 71 11.31 -8.89 4.02
N LEU A 72 11.87 -7.99 3.21
CA LEU A 72 12.25 -8.28 1.85
C LEU A 72 13.74 -8.60 1.75
N PRO A 73 14.16 -9.46 0.79
CA PRO A 73 15.58 -9.68 0.51
C PRO A 73 16.19 -8.37 -0.01
N SER A 74 16.89 -7.66 0.86
CA SER A 74 17.24 -6.26 0.65
C SER A 74 18.66 -5.93 1.12
N ARG A 75 19.30 -4.95 0.46
CA ARG A 75 20.53 -4.31 0.94
C ARG A 75 20.26 -3.15 1.90
N TYR A 76 19.05 -2.60 1.88
CA TYR A 76 18.66 -1.37 2.56
C TYR A 76 17.56 -1.61 3.60
N ASP A 77 17.51 -2.84 4.12
CA ASP A 77 16.52 -3.27 5.13
C ASP A 77 15.08 -2.95 4.73
N ARG A 78 14.76 -3.14 3.44
CA ARG A 78 13.41 -2.93 2.91
C ARG A 78 12.45 -4.01 3.42
N ASP A 79 11.20 -3.60 3.62
CA ASP A 79 10.09 -4.49 3.91
C ASP A 79 8.85 -4.07 3.13
N ALA A 80 7.82 -4.91 3.20
CA ALA A 80 6.48 -4.60 2.75
C ALA A 80 5.55 -4.49 3.95
N LEU A 81 4.81 -3.38 4.05
CA LEU A 81 3.69 -3.26 4.97
C LEU A 81 2.46 -3.89 4.33
N CYS A 82 1.99 -4.99 4.91
CA CYS A 82 0.89 -5.80 4.42
C CYS A 82 -0.37 -5.56 5.25
N VAL A 83 -1.49 -5.26 4.60
CA VAL A 83 -2.79 -5.05 5.25
C VAL A 83 -3.84 -5.90 4.53
N ASN A 84 -4.48 -6.81 5.26
CA ASN A 84 -5.57 -7.63 4.76
C ASN A 84 -6.91 -6.99 5.12
N LEU A 85 -7.76 -6.82 4.11
CA LEU A 85 -9.09 -6.24 4.20
C LEU A 85 -10.14 -7.26 3.77
N HIS A 86 -11.24 -7.33 4.50
CA HIS A 86 -12.39 -8.13 4.15
C HIS A 86 -13.56 -7.22 3.79
N ASP A 87 -14.28 -7.54 2.73
CA ASP A 87 -15.57 -6.93 2.45
C ASP A 87 -16.65 -7.69 3.24
N PRO A 88 -17.36 -7.05 4.19
CA PRO A 88 -18.44 -7.69 4.95
C PRO A 88 -19.59 -8.16 4.06
N SER A 89 -19.76 -7.54 2.89
CA SER A 89 -20.86 -7.80 1.95
C SER A 89 -20.57 -8.95 0.97
N THR A 90 -19.30 -9.32 0.81
CA THR A 90 -18.89 -10.52 0.06
C THR A 90 -17.98 -11.37 0.94
N PRO A 91 -18.56 -12.18 1.84
CA PRO A 91 -17.80 -13.11 2.67
C PRO A 91 -16.96 -14.04 1.78
N GLY A 92 -15.64 -14.02 1.97
CA GLY A 92 -14.71 -14.71 1.09
C GLY A 92 -13.24 -14.34 1.35
N ASN A 93 -12.42 -14.43 0.30
CA ASN A 93 -10.99 -14.15 0.35
C ASN A 93 -10.70 -12.65 0.59
N ALA A 94 -9.66 -12.36 1.39
CA ALA A 94 -9.19 -11.01 1.67
C ALA A 94 -8.68 -10.29 0.41
N ILE A 95 -8.82 -8.96 0.39
CA ILE A 95 -8.07 -8.07 -0.50
C ILE A 95 -6.84 -7.60 0.27
N ARG A 96 -5.66 -7.71 -0.33
CA ARG A 96 -4.40 -7.36 0.32
C ARG A 96 -3.82 -6.05 -0.22
N LEU A 97 -3.48 -5.14 0.68
CA LEU A 97 -2.77 -3.91 0.36
C LEU A 97 -1.32 -4.03 0.82
N LEU A 98 -0.38 -3.81 -0.10
CA LEU A 98 1.05 -3.86 0.14
C LEU A 98 1.63 -2.47 -0.11
N ASN A 99 2.15 -1.82 0.94
CA ASN A 99 2.96 -0.61 0.78
C ASN A 99 4.44 -0.97 0.79
N VAL A 100 5.19 -0.49 -0.20
CA VAL A 100 6.59 -0.90 -0.42
C VAL A 100 7.51 0.29 -0.70
N HIS A 101 8.78 0.10 -0.36
CA HIS A 101 9.90 0.87 -0.87
C HIS A 101 10.96 -0.15 -1.30
N LEU A 102 11.06 -0.45 -2.59
CA LEU A 102 11.95 -1.50 -3.11
C LEU A 102 13.42 -1.05 -3.12
N ASP A 103 14.35 -1.99 -3.30
CA ASP A 103 15.79 -1.70 -3.29
C ASP A 103 16.16 -0.60 -4.30
N SER A 104 16.84 0.43 -3.79
CA SER A 104 17.24 1.61 -4.55
C SER A 104 18.52 1.38 -5.36
N LEU A 105 18.88 2.35 -6.19
CA LEU A 105 20.12 2.35 -6.99
C LEU A 105 20.22 1.12 -7.93
N ASP A 106 21.44 0.71 -8.25
CA ASP A 106 21.71 -0.45 -9.10
C ASP A 106 21.49 -1.76 -8.32
N SER A 107 20.24 -2.20 -8.27
CA SER A 107 19.80 -3.39 -7.54
C SER A 107 18.64 -4.10 -8.25
N TYR A 108 18.64 -4.10 -9.59
CA TYR A 108 17.56 -4.68 -10.41
C TYR A 108 17.22 -6.13 -9.99
N PHE A 109 18.21 -7.01 -9.83
CA PHE A 109 17.95 -8.41 -9.46
C PHE A 109 17.27 -8.54 -8.09
N ARG A 110 17.55 -7.63 -7.15
CA ARG A 110 16.87 -7.59 -5.85
C ARG A 110 15.43 -7.13 -6.03
N ARG A 111 15.21 -6.02 -6.73
CA ARG A 111 13.84 -5.55 -7.04
C ARG A 111 13.01 -6.61 -7.75
N ALA A 112 13.58 -7.32 -8.72
CA ALA A 112 12.90 -8.41 -9.41
C ALA A 112 12.48 -9.53 -8.46
N PHE A 113 13.38 -9.93 -7.56
CA PHE A 113 13.06 -10.96 -6.56
C PHE A 113 12.04 -10.45 -5.51
N GLN A 114 12.13 -9.17 -5.11
CA GLN A 114 11.15 -8.54 -4.23
C GLN A 114 9.75 -8.54 -4.86
N VAL A 115 9.61 -8.11 -6.12
CA VAL A 115 8.33 -8.16 -6.86
C VAL A 115 7.81 -9.58 -6.97
N HIS A 116 8.67 -10.58 -7.22
CA HIS A 116 8.27 -11.98 -7.24
C HIS A 116 7.65 -12.44 -5.91
N LEU A 117 8.22 -12.05 -4.77
CA LEU A 117 7.67 -12.40 -3.46
C LEU A 117 6.34 -11.69 -3.20
N LEU A 118 6.21 -10.43 -3.60
CA LEU A 118 4.97 -9.65 -3.43
C LEU A 118 3.84 -10.20 -4.31
N ASP A 119 4.13 -10.62 -5.54
CA ASP A 119 3.20 -11.34 -6.42
C ASP A 119 2.69 -12.62 -5.75
N ARG A 120 3.59 -13.42 -5.18
CA ARG A 120 3.24 -14.65 -4.46
C ARG A 120 2.34 -14.35 -3.26
N LEU A 121 2.60 -13.28 -2.51
CA LEU A 121 1.73 -12.84 -1.41
C LEU A 121 0.32 -12.51 -1.90
N LEU A 122 0.15 -11.82 -3.04
CA LEU A 122 -1.18 -11.50 -3.54
C LEU A 122 -1.97 -12.74 -4.01
N ARG A 123 -1.26 -13.84 -4.31
CA ARG A 123 -1.81 -15.11 -4.78
C ARG A 123 -1.93 -16.19 -3.71
N GLU A 124 -1.62 -15.87 -2.45
CA GLU A 124 -1.79 -16.81 -1.34
C GLU A 124 -3.24 -17.26 -1.20
N GLY A 125 -3.43 -18.49 -0.70
CA GLY A 125 -4.75 -19.01 -0.39
C GLY A 125 -5.48 -18.09 0.59
N GLY A 126 -6.76 -17.81 0.33
CA GLY A 126 -7.54 -16.85 1.12
C GLY A 126 -7.34 -15.39 0.70
N CYS A 127 -6.59 -15.10 -0.36
CA CYS A 127 -6.46 -13.78 -0.99
C CYS A 127 -7.15 -13.77 -2.37
N SER A 128 -7.94 -12.74 -2.67
CA SER A 128 -8.59 -12.55 -3.97
C SER A 128 -7.76 -11.70 -4.93
N GLY A 129 -6.62 -11.20 -4.45
CA GLY A 129 -5.78 -10.24 -5.14
C GLY A 129 -5.53 -9.02 -4.26
N GLY A 130 -5.18 -7.91 -4.87
CA GLY A 130 -4.80 -6.73 -4.11
C GLY A 130 -4.06 -5.66 -4.87
N VAL A 131 -3.44 -4.78 -4.10
CA VAL A 131 -2.69 -3.62 -4.58
C VAL A 131 -1.28 -3.66 -3.97
N ILE A 132 -0.27 -3.41 -4.79
CA ILE A 132 1.09 -3.07 -4.38
C ILE A 132 1.31 -1.61 -4.76
N ALA A 133 1.60 -0.75 -3.80
CA ALA A 133 1.80 0.67 -4.03
C ALA A 133 3.00 1.22 -3.26
N GLY A 134 3.73 2.14 -3.88
CA GLY A 134 4.85 2.84 -3.27
C GLY A 134 6.01 3.01 -4.22
N ASP A 135 7.20 3.23 -3.66
CA ASP A 135 8.41 3.47 -4.42
C ASP A 135 9.00 2.14 -4.91
N PHE A 136 8.85 1.86 -6.20
CA PHE A 136 9.43 0.66 -6.81
C PHE A 136 10.91 0.85 -7.13
N ASN A 137 11.46 2.06 -6.99
CA ASN A 137 12.80 2.41 -7.45
C ASN A 137 13.05 1.90 -8.88
N ALA A 138 12.07 2.12 -9.77
CA ALA A 138 12.07 1.62 -11.15
C ALA A 138 13.05 2.40 -12.05
N ILE A 139 14.34 2.27 -11.74
CA ILE A 139 15.46 3.02 -12.30
C ILE A 139 16.02 2.32 -13.54
N ASP A 140 16.11 0.98 -13.50
CA ASP A 140 16.65 0.19 -14.60
C ASP A 140 15.61 0.10 -15.74
N PRO A 141 16.02 0.13 -17.02
CA PRO A 141 15.11 -0.07 -18.14
C PRO A 141 14.24 -1.33 -18.01
N ASN A 142 14.76 -2.40 -17.41
CA ASN A 142 14.03 -3.65 -17.17
C ASN A 142 12.96 -3.54 -16.07
N ASP A 143 13.04 -2.55 -15.18
CA ASP A 143 12.00 -2.33 -14.15
C ASP A 143 10.67 -1.85 -14.77
N ARG A 144 10.72 -1.30 -15.98
CA ARG A 144 9.52 -0.79 -16.68
C ARG A 144 8.49 -1.88 -16.94
N THR A 145 8.94 -3.07 -17.31
CA THR A 145 8.10 -4.23 -17.64
C THR A 145 8.14 -5.31 -16.56
N LEU A 146 8.83 -5.06 -15.43
CA LEU A 146 9.04 -6.06 -14.40
C LEU A 146 7.72 -6.65 -13.87
N VAL A 147 6.73 -5.81 -13.60
CA VAL A 147 5.45 -6.24 -13.03
C VAL A 147 4.61 -7.07 -14.01
N GLU A 148 4.74 -6.79 -15.32
CA GLU A 148 4.02 -7.51 -16.38
C GLU A 148 4.52 -8.95 -16.51
N LYS A 149 5.79 -9.20 -16.21
CA LYS A 149 6.36 -10.57 -16.17
C LYS A 149 5.71 -11.45 -15.10
N HIS A 150 5.02 -10.85 -14.13
CA HIS A 150 4.25 -11.51 -13.07
C HIS A 150 2.74 -11.50 -13.33
N GLU A 151 2.32 -11.10 -14.54
CA GLU A 151 0.91 -10.91 -14.91
C GLU A 151 0.18 -9.92 -13.99
N LEU A 152 0.93 -9.02 -13.36
CA LEU A 152 0.39 -7.92 -12.58
C LEU A 152 0.11 -6.72 -13.50
N VAL A 153 -0.91 -5.94 -13.15
CA VAL A 153 -1.33 -4.78 -13.95
C VAL A 153 -0.76 -3.51 -13.32
N ASP A 154 0.05 -2.76 -14.07
CA ASP A 154 0.46 -1.40 -13.70
C ASP A 154 -0.70 -0.42 -13.98
N ALA A 155 -1.29 0.16 -12.94
CA ALA A 155 -2.48 0.99 -13.06
C ALA A 155 -2.27 2.22 -13.95
N TRP A 156 -1.08 2.85 -13.88
CA TRP A 156 -0.76 3.99 -14.73
C TRP A 156 -0.72 3.57 -16.21
N VAL A 157 -0.02 2.48 -16.52
CA VAL A 157 0.10 1.97 -17.89
C VAL A 157 -1.25 1.51 -18.44
N LYS A 158 -2.10 0.91 -17.60
CA LYS A 158 -3.44 0.46 -17.98
C LYS A 158 -4.36 1.63 -18.37
N LEU A 159 -4.32 2.72 -17.62
CA LEU A 159 -5.22 3.87 -17.80
C LEU A 159 -4.70 4.88 -18.83
N HIS A 160 -3.39 5.15 -18.83
CA HIS A 160 -2.77 6.21 -19.64
C HIS A 160 -1.85 5.70 -20.76
N GLY A 161 -1.64 4.38 -20.83
CA GLY A 161 -0.68 3.77 -21.75
C GLY A 161 0.78 3.94 -21.31
N ARG A 162 1.71 3.49 -22.14
CA ARG A 162 3.14 3.75 -21.94
C ARG A 162 3.49 5.11 -22.55
N THR A 163 3.44 6.15 -21.73
CA THR A 163 3.89 7.48 -22.14
C THR A 163 5.40 7.50 -22.36
N THR A 164 5.83 8.29 -23.35
CA THR A 164 7.23 8.64 -23.56
C THR A 164 7.45 10.06 -23.05
N GLY A 165 8.48 10.30 -22.23
CA GLY A 165 8.74 11.63 -21.62
C GLY A 165 8.50 11.66 -20.12
N CYS A 166 8.11 12.83 -19.59
CA CYS A 166 7.94 13.07 -18.15
C CYS A 166 6.51 12.82 -17.64
N ASP A 167 5.58 12.41 -18.52
CA ASP A 167 4.20 12.12 -18.12
C ASP A 167 4.13 10.94 -17.16
N GLY A 168 3.56 11.18 -15.97
CA GLY A 168 3.52 10.20 -14.89
C GLY A 168 4.83 10.08 -14.11
N ALA A 169 5.83 10.94 -14.36
CA ALA A 169 7.03 10.98 -13.55
C ALA A 169 6.67 11.38 -12.11
N THR A 170 7.18 10.61 -11.16
CA THR A 170 6.97 10.82 -9.72
C THR A 170 8.26 11.28 -9.04
N TRP A 171 9.36 11.28 -9.77
CA TRP A 171 10.67 11.71 -9.28
C TRP A 171 11.38 12.62 -10.29
N GLY A 172 12.07 13.64 -9.78
CA GLY A 172 12.90 14.54 -10.57
C GLY A 172 12.14 15.54 -11.45
N VAL A 173 10.82 15.69 -11.30
CA VAL A 173 10.01 16.62 -12.10
C VAL A 173 10.41 18.06 -11.80
N GLY A 174 10.71 18.84 -12.85
CA GLY A 174 11.00 20.27 -12.72
C GLY A 174 12.37 20.61 -12.15
N VAL A 175 13.27 19.62 -12.02
CA VAL A 175 14.64 19.83 -11.51
C VAL A 175 15.64 19.32 -12.54
N GLU A 176 16.71 20.08 -12.78
CA GLU A 176 17.88 19.57 -13.50
C GLU A 176 18.61 18.58 -12.59
N LEU A 177 18.56 17.31 -12.95
CA LEU A 177 19.21 16.26 -12.17
C LEU A 177 20.70 16.20 -12.53
N GLU A 178 21.54 16.10 -11.51
CA GLU A 178 22.96 15.84 -11.69
C GLU A 178 23.17 14.53 -12.46
N ASN A 179 24.28 14.46 -13.22
CA ASN A 179 24.72 13.26 -13.94
C ASN A 179 23.82 12.82 -15.11
N GLY A 180 22.96 13.69 -15.65
CA GLY A 180 22.15 13.40 -16.83
C GLY A 180 21.00 12.43 -16.57
N LEU A 181 20.67 12.18 -15.30
CA LEU A 181 19.44 11.50 -14.92
C LEU A 181 18.24 12.29 -15.45
N LYS A 182 17.19 11.57 -15.85
CA LYS A 182 15.95 12.18 -16.32
C LYS A 182 14.84 11.94 -15.30
N PRO A 183 13.83 12.81 -15.24
CA PRO A 183 12.64 12.55 -14.47
C PRO A 183 12.10 11.15 -14.77
N GLY A 184 11.65 10.46 -13.73
CA GLY A 184 11.30 9.04 -13.80
C GLY A 184 10.06 8.72 -13.01
N ARG A 185 9.36 7.65 -13.41
CA ARG A 185 8.24 7.07 -12.66
C ARG A 185 8.78 5.96 -11.76
N LEU A 186 9.25 6.36 -10.58
CA LEU A 186 9.77 5.43 -9.57
C LEU A 186 8.65 4.79 -8.77
N ASP A 187 7.61 5.58 -8.47
CA ASP A 187 6.44 5.12 -7.75
C ASP A 187 5.45 4.44 -8.69
N LYS A 188 4.85 3.34 -8.22
CA LYS A 188 3.87 2.57 -8.98
C LYS A 188 2.69 2.18 -8.11
N VAL A 189 1.55 2.02 -8.76
CA VAL A 189 0.37 1.32 -8.23
C VAL A 189 0.13 0.11 -9.13
N VAL A 190 0.25 -1.07 -8.56
CA VAL A 190 0.22 -2.35 -9.26
C VAL A 190 -0.90 -3.18 -8.67
N VAL A 191 -1.71 -3.82 -9.50
CA VAL A 191 -2.91 -4.53 -9.05
C VAL A 191 -2.97 -5.97 -9.57
N LEU A 192 -3.62 -6.83 -8.79
CA LEU A 192 -4.02 -8.19 -9.16
C LEU A 192 -5.50 -8.37 -8.78
N GLY A 193 -6.33 -8.86 -9.70
CA GLY A 193 -7.74 -9.14 -9.42
C GLY A 193 -8.62 -7.91 -9.17
N LEU A 194 -8.08 -6.70 -9.40
CA LEU A 194 -8.79 -5.42 -9.28
C LEU A 194 -8.65 -4.65 -10.60
N GLU A 195 -9.67 -3.87 -10.95
CA GLU A 195 -9.62 -3.00 -12.12
C GLU A 195 -9.30 -1.55 -11.69
N PRO A 196 -8.20 -0.95 -12.20
CA PRO A 196 -7.93 0.46 -12.02
C PRO A 196 -9.04 1.29 -12.68
N VAL A 197 -9.59 2.27 -11.95
CA VAL A 197 -10.64 3.16 -12.47
C VAL A 197 -10.08 4.53 -12.83
N ASP A 198 -9.21 5.08 -11.98
CA ASP A 198 -8.59 6.39 -12.16
C ASP A 198 -7.25 6.45 -11.41
N ILE A 199 -6.33 7.29 -11.90
CA ILE A 199 -5.06 7.60 -11.26
C ILE A 199 -4.51 8.93 -11.78
N GLU A 200 -4.08 9.79 -10.86
CA GLU A 200 -3.46 11.07 -11.16
C GLU A 200 -2.15 11.25 -10.38
N VAL A 201 -1.22 12.04 -10.94
CA VAL A 201 -0.04 12.51 -10.22
C VAL A 201 -0.38 13.84 -9.57
N LEU A 202 -0.38 13.85 -8.23
CA LEU A 202 -0.53 15.08 -7.47
C LEU A 202 0.81 15.83 -7.43
N GLN A 203 0.82 17.06 -7.93
CA GLN A 203 1.97 17.94 -7.73
C GLN A 203 1.99 18.37 -6.26
N PRO A 204 3.15 18.34 -5.59
CA PRO A 204 3.26 18.96 -4.27
C PRO A 204 2.86 20.43 -4.44
N GLY A 205 1.80 20.85 -3.73
CA GLY A 205 1.44 22.27 -3.69
C GLY A 205 2.63 23.09 -3.22
N ARG A 206 2.66 24.39 -3.56
CA ARG A 206 3.62 25.31 -2.91
C ARG A 206 3.32 25.30 -1.41
N ILE A 207 4.26 24.79 -0.62
CA ILE A 207 4.27 24.91 0.85
C ILE A 207 4.66 26.34 1.20
#